data_AF-A0A925XIF6-F1
#
_entry.id   AF-A0A925XIF6-F1
#
_cell.length_a   1.000
_cell.length_b   1.000
_cell.length_c   1.000
_cell.angle_alpha   90.00
_cell.angle_beta   90.00
_cell.angle_gamma   90.00
#
_symmetry.space_group_name_H-M   'P 1'
#
loop_
_entity.id
_entity.type
_entity.pdbx_description
1 polymer ?
#
loop_
_entity_poly.entity_id
_entity_poly.type
_entity_poly.pdbx_seq_one_letter_code
_entity_poly.pdbx_strand_id
1 'polypeptide(L)'
;MRHLADEAKPLLEQRRELLERLDRDYNTQFGKLVALDNDERQLLGATRQYADYIDERVLWIRTGTVFGGTHGARVVTNGAWLVDQANWWKVAEALRNDLQRDPLPYSIAFLALLCWAGLRWTLRSRLRTLGNTAAEVSCHDLHPTLQAVALTLLLAAFVPALLAFCGWRLDHSASASKFVHAVAVGLLRAATLAVPLELLRWIVSRGGLAEQHFDWSPIALVRLRRHLRWFLPAAILLTGFVGMVEATADEQRLDSSGRLGFLVFAGLLALFCQRAFPRAPQAVQPLRSINAVEPQAARRAEDSTDETDVWLSRLARVGTVLGVIVPVGLLLLAWSGYFYTALQLTWRLQASIWLAMGLVLLRGGVLRWITLERRRMAVLQAEELQAIAEAGKHPETGGHTPFLFPRWTWPDFRLNLTQIVTQIRSLLDTGLLTIAAVGLWFVWADVAPALNILDRVTLWKITVEEVVPAKDDGDQAVVKVVTRPKNVTAANLGLALLMMGIAVVAGRNIPGLVEVILLEHLSVDAGV
;
A
#
# COMPACT_ATOMS: atom_id res chain seq x y z
N MET A 1 -46.09 39.20 62.26
CA MET A 1 -46.29 38.04 61.35
C MET A 1 -47.15 38.36 60.13
N ARG A 2 -48.29 39.09 60.22
CA ARG A 2 -49.10 39.44 59.03
C ARG A 2 -48.39 40.34 58.00
N HIS A 3 -47.63 41.35 58.43
CA HIS A 3 -46.92 42.27 57.53
C HIS A 3 -45.85 41.58 56.65
N LEU A 4 -45.16 40.57 57.18
CA LEU A 4 -44.19 39.76 56.42
C LEU A 4 -44.88 38.80 55.42
N ALA A 5 -46.11 38.37 55.71
CA ALA A 5 -46.89 37.54 54.79
C ALA A 5 -47.44 38.35 53.60
N ASP A 6 -47.78 39.62 53.83
CA ASP A 6 -48.25 40.53 52.79
C ASP A 6 -47.11 41.01 51.87
N GLU A 7 -45.88 41.16 52.37
CA GLU A 7 -44.69 41.44 51.54
C GLU A 7 -44.15 40.21 50.79
N ALA A 8 -44.32 38.99 51.33
CA ALA A 8 -43.84 37.76 50.69
C ALA A 8 -44.70 37.29 49.50
N LYS A 9 -46.01 37.59 49.51
CA LYS A 9 -46.94 37.24 48.42
C LYS A 9 -46.54 37.78 47.03
N PRO A 10 -46.29 39.09 46.85
CA PRO A 10 -45.94 39.63 45.53
C PRO A 10 -44.61 39.08 45.01
N LEU A 11 -43.65 38.80 45.89
CA LEU A 11 -42.36 38.18 45.52
C LEU A 11 -42.54 36.73 45.05
N LEU A 12 -43.44 35.97 45.67
CA LEU A 12 -43.77 34.61 45.25
C LEU A 12 -44.53 34.59 43.91
N GLU A 13 -45.43 35.54 43.69
CA GLU A 13 -46.13 35.70 42.41
C GLU A 13 -45.16 36.09 41.29
N GLN A 14 -44.25 37.03 41.53
CA GLN A 14 -43.21 37.42 40.57
C GLN A 14 -42.25 36.27 40.26
N ARG A 15 -41.86 35.48 41.27
CA ARG A 15 -41.05 34.28 41.07
C ARG A 15 -41.79 33.25 40.22
N ARG A 16 -43.08 33.03 40.47
CA ARG A 16 -43.91 32.11 39.67
C ARG A 16 -43.97 32.56 38.21
N GLU A 17 -44.21 33.86 37.98
CA GLU A 17 -44.28 34.40 36.62
C GLU A 17 -42.94 34.28 35.87
N LEU A 18 -41.81 34.53 36.55
CA LEU A 18 -40.47 34.33 35.98
C LEU A 18 -40.19 32.87 35.64
N LEU A 19 -40.61 31.92 36.50
CA LEU A 19 -40.46 30.49 36.22
C LEU A 19 -41.32 30.05 35.02
N GLU A 20 -42.55 30.55 34.90
CA GLU A 20 -43.40 30.28 33.74
C GLU A 20 -42.85 30.88 32.45
N ARG A 21 -42.27 32.09 32.50
CA ARG A 21 -41.57 32.68 31.33
C ARG A 21 -40.35 31.85 30.94
N LEU A 22 -39.55 31.45 31.92
CA LEU A 22 -38.37 30.62 31.70
C LEU A 22 -38.75 29.28 31.06
N ASP A 23 -39.81 28.62 31.55
CA ASP A 23 -40.29 27.35 31.00
C ASP A 23 -40.80 27.51 29.56
N ARG A 24 -41.51 28.60 29.25
CA ARG A 24 -41.91 28.93 27.86
C ARG A 24 -40.71 29.18 26.95
N ASP A 25 -39.71 29.91 27.43
CA ASP A 25 -38.49 30.20 26.68
C ASP A 25 -37.67 28.93 26.44
N TYR A 26 -37.52 28.06 27.45
CA TYR A 26 -36.87 26.75 27.31
C TYR A 26 -37.61 25.86 26.31
N ASN A 27 -38.94 25.76 26.39
CA ASN A 27 -39.72 24.97 25.43
C ASN A 27 -39.60 25.51 24.01
N THR A 28 -39.57 26.83 23.84
CA THR A 28 -39.35 27.48 22.54
C THR A 28 -37.95 27.18 22.00
N GLN A 29 -36.92 27.26 22.85
CA GLN A 29 -35.54 26.97 22.48
C GLN A 29 -35.34 25.48 22.17
N PHE A 30 -35.97 24.60 22.95
CA PHE A 30 -36.00 23.15 22.70
C PHE A 30 -36.66 22.85 21.35
N GLY A 31 -37.82 23.46 21.05
CA GLY A 31 -38.48 23.31 19.76
C GLY A 31 -37.60 23.76 18.58
N LYS A 32 -36.86 24.87 18.73
CA LYS A 32 -35.89 25.32 17.72
C LYS A 32 -34.74 24.34 17.53
N LEU A 33 -34.21 23.76 18.62
CA LEU A 33 -33.14 22.76 18.56
C LEU A 33 -33.61 21.48 17.86
N VAL A 34 -34.83 21.02 18.13
CA VAL A 34 -35.40 19.85 17.45
C VAL A 34 -35.61 20.10 15.95
N ALA A 35 -36.10 21.28 15.59
CA ALA A 35 -36.23 21.66 14.17
C ALA A 35 -34.86 21.69 13.48
N LEU A 36 -33.84 22.28 14.12
CA LEU A 36 -32.47 22.33 13.59
C LEU A 36 -31.86 20.93 13.42
N ASP A 37 -32.04 20.02 14.40
CA ASP A 37 -31.58 18.62 14.29
C ASP A 37 -32.26 17.89 13.12
N ASN A 38 -33.56 18.11 12.92
CA ASN A 38 -34.28 17.53 11.79
C ASN A 38 -33.76 18.07 10.44
N ASP A 39 -33.54 19.38 10.33
CA ASP A 39 -33.01 20.00 9.12
C ASP A 39 -31.58 19.52 8.83
N GLU A 40 -30.73 19.40 9.85
CA GLU A 40 -29.37 18.86 9.75
C GLU A 40 -29.40 17.40 9.25
N ARG A 41 -30.28 16.56 9.81
CA ARG A 41 -30.44 15.17 9.36
C ARG A 41 -30.92 15.07 7.92
N GLN A 42 -31.84 15.93 7.50
CA GLN A 42 -32.29 15.98 6.10
C GLN A 42 -31.16 16.40 5.16
N LEU A 43 -30.39 17.42 5.53
CA LEU A 43 -29.25 17.88 4.75
C LEU A 43 -28.16 16.81 4.65
N LEU A 44 -27.86 16.12 5.75
CA LEU A 44 -26.95 14.97 5.75
C LEU A 44 -27.48 13.83 4.87
N GLY A 45 -28.79 13.54 4.92
CA GLY A 45 -29.43 12.54 4.08
C GLY A 45 -29.33 12.87 2.60
N ALA A 46 -29.68 14.10 2.20
CA ALA A 46 -29.58 14.57 0.83
C ALA A 46 -28.12 14.58 0.34
N THR A 47 -27.18 15.05 1.17
CA THR A 47 -25.75 15.07 0.84
C THR A 47 -25.22 13.66 0.59
N ARG A 48 -25.58 12.69 1.43
CA ARG A 48 -25.23 11.27 1.22
C ARG A 48 -25.83 10.73 -0.07
N GLN A 49 -27.09 11.02 -0.35
CA GLN A 49 -27.74 10.58 -1.58
C GLN A 49 -27.07 11.15 -2.84
N TYR A 50 -26.67 12.42 -2.81
CA TYR A 50 -25.92 13.03 -3.92
C TYR A 50 -24.51 12.44 -4.03
N ALA A 51 -23.82 12.21 -2.92
CA ALA A 51 -22.51 11.56 -2.91
C ALA A 51 -22.59 10.16 -3.53
N ASP A 52 -23.54 9.32 -3.09
CA ASP A 52 -23.76 7.97 -3.63
C ASP A 52 -24.06 7.99 -5.14
N TYR A 53 -24.89 8.94 -5.58
CA TYR A 53 -25.22 9.13 -7.00
C TYR A 53 -24.01 9.55 -7.84
N ILE A 54 -23.19 10.45 -7.32
CA ILE A 54 -21.95 10.92 -7.96
C ILE A 54 -20.96 9.76 -8.02
N ASP A 55 -20.73 9.06 -6.91
CA ASP A 55 -19.79 7.93 -6.82
C ASP A 55 -20.15 6.77 -7.75
N GLU A 56 -21.45 6.48 -7.95
CA GLU A 56 -21.90 5.45 -8.90
C GLU A 56 -21.55 5.81 -10.35
N ARG A 57 -21.54 7.10 -10.70
CA ARG A 57 -21.53 7.56 -12.11
C ARG A 57 -20.24 8.22 -12.56
N VAL A 58 -19.51 8.87 -11.66
CA VAL A 58 -18.33 9.69 -11.99
C VAL A 58 -17.27 8.91 -12.77
N LEU A 59 -17.04 7.64 -12.43
CA LEU A 59 -16.07 6.80 -13.13
C LEU A 59 -16.53 6.32 -14.52
N TRP A 60 -17.81 6.41 -14.86
CA TRP A 60 -18.36 5.93 -16.13
C TRP A 60 -18.73 7.05 -17.09
N ILE A 61 -18.56 8.31 -16.69
CA ILE A 61 -18.80 9.44 -17.59
C ILE A 61 -17.61 9.55 -18.55
N ARG A 62 -17.92 9.44 -19.85
CA ARG A 62 -16.95 9.68 -20.90
C ARG A 62 -16.67 11.19 -20.98
N THR A 63 -15.52 11.62 -20.48
CA THR A 63 -15.13 13.04 -20.40
C THR A 63 -14.80 13.64 -21.77
N GLY A 64 -14.39 12.83 -22.75
CA GLY A 64 -13.98 13.34 -24.07
C GLY A 64 -14.14 12.34 -25.21
N THR A 65 -13.86 12.79 -26.44
CA THR A 65 -13.84 11.93 -27.64
C THR A 65 -12.57 11.08 -27.68
N VAL A 66 -12.46 10.14 -28.63
CA VAL A 66 -11.23 9.35 -28.81
C VAL A 66 -10.08 10.30 -29.11
N PHE A 67 -8.93 10.07 -28.47
CA PHE A 67 -7.75 10.91 -28.70
C PHE A 67 -7.25 10.73 -30.14
N GLY A 68 -7.19 11.82 -30.89
CA GLY A 68 -6.95 11.82 -32.34
C GLY A 68 -6.33 13.12 -32.82
N GLY A 69 -6.26 13.32 -34.15
CA GLY A 69 -5.51 14.44 -34.75
C GLY A 69 -5.98 15.85 -34.34
N THR A 70 -7.28 16.03 -34.08
CA THR A 70 -7.85 17.31 -33.61
C THR A 70 -7.36 17.69 -32.22
N HIS A 71 -7.12 16.71 -31.35
CA HIS A 71 -6.52 16.92 -30.03
C HIS A 71 -5.04 17.29 -30.13
N GLY A 72 -4.32 16.76 -31.11
CA GLY A 72 -2.92 17.11 -31.36
C GLY A 72 -2.72 18.60 -31.64
N ALA A 73 -3.58 19.20 -32.47
CA ALA A 73 -3.56 20.65 -32.72
C ALA A 73 -3.85 21.45 -31.43
N ARG A 74 -4.84 20.99 -30.63
CA ARG A 74 -5.18 21.61 -29.34
C ARG A 74 -4.07 21.50 -28.31
N VAL A 75 -3.27 20.43 -28.33
CA VAL A 75 -2.11 20.29 -27.43
C VAL A 75 -1.09 21.40 -27.70
N VAL A 76 -0.86 21.77 -28.96
CA VAL A 76 0.08 22.85 -29.30
C VAL A 76 -0.45 24.20 -28.81
N THR A 77 -1.73 24.51 -29.08
CA THR A 77 -2.33 25.78 -28.66
C THR A 77 -2.46 25.89 -27.14
N ASN A 78 -2.93 24.83 -26.50
CA ASN A 78 -3.14 24.76 -25.06
C ASN A 78 -1.87 24.44 -24.28
N GLY A 79 -0.77 24.11 -24.95
CA GLY A 79 0.56 23.92 -24.37
C GLY A 79 1.42 25.18 -24.39
N ALA A 80 1.07 26.18 -25.20
CA ALA A 80 1.83 27.42 -25.35
C ALA A 80 2.07 28.17 -24.02
N TRP A 81 1.13 28.10 -23.08
CA TRP A 81 1.24 28.70 -21.74
C TRP A 81 2.41 28.16 -20.90
N LEU A 82 2.89 26.93 -21.17
CA LEU A 82 4.06 26.34 -20.50
C LEU A 82 5.37 26.98 -20.99
N VAL A 83 5.37 27.50 -22.22
CA VAL A 83 6.53 28.13 -22.85
C VAL A 83 6.53 29.63 -22.62
N ASP A 84 5.42 30.19 -22.13
CA ASP A 84 5.29 31.62 -21.83
C ASP A 84 6.22 32.05 -20.69
N GLN A 85 7.21 32.86 -21.04
CA GLN A 85 8.21 33.39 -20.13
C GLN A 85 7.60 34.20 -18.98
N ALA A 86 6.48 34.91 -19.24
CA ALA A 86 5.85 35.75 -18.23
C ALA A 86 5.30 34.93 -17.05
N ASN A 87 4.84 33.70 -17.31
CA ASN A 87 4.31 32.82 -16.26
C ASN A 87 5.41 32.26 -15.37
N TRP A 88 6.57 31.90 -15.94
CA TRP A 88 7.73 31.48 -15.17
C TRP A 88 8.34 32.60 -14.34
N TRP A 89 8.28 33.85 -14.83
CA TRP A 89 8.69 35.00 -14.04
C TRP A 89 7.82 35.17 -12.78
N LYS A 90 6.51 34.93 -12.87
CA LYS A 90 5.61 34.95 -11.69
C LYS A 90 5.96 33.90 -10.64
N VAL A 91 6.43 32.72 -11.06
CA VAL A 91 6.93 31.67 -10.13
C VAL A 91 8.20 32.15 -9.44
N ALA A 92 9.15 32.71 -10.19
CA ALA A 92 10.39 33.24 -9.64
C ALA A 92 10.12 34.41 -8.67
N GLU A 93 9.20 35.31 -9.03
CA GLU A 93 8.77 36.41 -8.18
C GLU A 93 8.05 35.94 -6.92
N ALA A 94 7.18 34.94 -7.03
CA ALA A 94 6.52 34.33 -5.87
C ALA A 94 7.54 33.74 -4.89
N LEU A 95 8.53 32.97 -5.37
CA LEU A 95 9.61 32.42 -4.54
C LEU A 95 10.47 33.53 -3.92
N ARG A 96 10.81 34.56 -4.69
CA ARG A 96 11.62 35.69 -4.20
C ARG A 96 10.90 36.44 -3.09
N ASN A 97 9.63 36.76 -3.29
CA ASN A 97 8.83 37.50 -2.32
C ASN A 97 8.57 36.67 -1.05
N ASP A 98 8.38 35.36 -1.22
CA ASP A 98 8.22 34.41 -0.13
C ASP A 98 9.51 34.24 0.69
N LEU A 99 10.67 34.16 0.04
CA LEU A 99 11.99 34.14 0.69
C LEU A 99 12.28 35.42 1.49
N GLN A 100 11.83 36.58 0.99
CA GLN A 100 11.99 37.85 1.69
C GLN A 100 11.08 37.97 2.92
N ARG A 101 9.89 37.37 2.89
CA ARG A 101 8.97 37.35 4.04
C ARG A 101 9.41 36.35 5.10
N ASP A 102 9.70 35.12 4.71
CA ASP A 102 10.01 34.02 5.62
C ASP A 102 11.33 33.33 5.21
N PRO A 103 12.51 33.85 5.61
CA PRO A 103 13.80 33.27 5.23
C PRO A 103 14.15 31.99 6.00
N LEU A 104 13.53 31.75 7.16
CA LEU A 104 13.79 30.61 8.04
C LEU A 104 13.59 29.23 7.37
N PRO A 105 12.46 28.93 6.71
CA PRO A 105 12.27 27.62 6.06
C PRO A 105 13.29 27.37 4.95
N TYR A 106 13.68 28.41 4.20
CA TYR A 106 14.68 28.29 3.13
C TYR A 106 16.08 28.07 3.68
N SER A 107 16.47 28.73 4.77
CA SER A 107 17.77 28.51 5.40
C SER A 107 17.86 27.11 6.02
N ILE A 108 16.79 26.62 6.65
CA ILE A 108 16.71 25.24 7.15
C ILE A 108 16.80 24.24 5.99
N ALA A 109 16.05 24.45 4.91
CA ALA A 109 16.10 23.58 3.73
C ALA A 109 17.48 23.59 3.06
N PHE A 110 18.14 24.74 2.99
CA PHE A 110 19.49 24.88 2.46
C PHE A 110 20.54 24.16 3.33
N LEU A 111 20.45 24.32 4.65
CA LEU A 111 21.28 23.57 5.60
C LEU A 111 21.02 22.06 5.52
N ALA A 112 19.76 21.64 5.42
CA ALA A 112 19.39 20.25 5.23
C ALA A 112 19.93 19.68 3.91
N LEU A 113 19.91 20.47 2.83
CA LEU A 113 20.47 20.12 1.53
C LEU A 113 21.99 19.97 1.60
N LEU A 114 22.69 20.89 2.24
CA LEU A 114 24.15 20.81 2.44
C LEU A 114 24.52 19.62 3.33
N CYS A 115 23.80 19.45 4.44
CA CYS A 115 23.94 18.31 5.34
C CYS A 115 23.75 17.00 4.58
N TRP A 116 22.68 16.86 3.81
CA TRP A 116 22.45 15.69 2.97
C TRP A 116 23.53 15.50 1.90
N ALA A 117 23.97 16.56 1.22
CA ALA A 117 25.00 16.48 0.19
C ALA A 117 26.37 16.01 0.73
N GLY A 118 26.70 16.37 1.97
CA GLY A 118 27.87 15.88 2.70
C GLY A 118 27.68 14.46 3.22
N LEU A 119 26.57 14.21 3.92
CA LEU A 119 26.29 12.90 4.53
C LEU A 119 25.94 11.81 3.50
N ARG A 120 25.47 12.11 2.29
CA ARG A 120 25.07 11.06 1.33
C ARG A 120 26.22 10.10 1.00
N TRP A 121 27.46 10.58 1.02
CA TRP A 121 28.64 9.75 0.77
C TRP A 121 28.91 8.83 1.96
N THR A 122 28.83 9.36 3.18
CA THR A 122 29.04 8.60 4.42
C THR A 122 27.91 7.62 4.66
N LEU A 123 26.64 8.02 4.49
CA LEU A 123 25.46 7.17 4.58
C LEU A 123 25.51 6.02 3.56
N ARG A 124 25.92 6.32 2.32
CA ARG A 124 26.08 5.28 1.29
C ARG A 124 27.24 4.33 1.60
N SER A 125 28.33 4.84 2.16
CA SER A 125 29.44 4.01 2.62
C SER A 125 29.01 3.12 3.79
N ARG A 126 28.33 3.68 4.79
CA ARG A 126 27.77 2.95 5.94
C ARG A 126 26.78 1.88 5.52
N LEU A 127 25.91 2.18 4.56
CA LEU A 127 24.97 1.19 4.02
C LEU A 127 25.71 -0.02 3.42
N ARG A 128 26.82 0.21 2.72
CA ARG A 128 27.64 -0.88 2.17
C ARG A 128 28.38 -1.67 3.25
N THR A 129 28.93 -0.99 4.26
CA THR A 129 29.61 -1.69 5.36
C THR A 129 28.61 -2.56 6.14
N LEU A 130 27.42 -2.03 6.44
CA LEU A 130 26.34 -2.80 7.08
C LEU A 130 25.89 -3.98 6.21
N GLY A 131 25.83 -3.81 4.89
CA GLY A 131 25.56 -4.89 3.95
C GLY A 131 26.62 -5.99 3.99
N ASN A 132 27.91 -5.62 4.02
CA ASN A 132 29.01 -6.57 4.13
C ASN A 132 29.00 -7.32 5.47
N THR A 133 28.81 -6.60 6.59
CA THR A 133 28.68 -7.20 7.92
C THR A 133 27.49 -8.16 7.97
N ALA A 134 26.37 -7.80 7.34
CA ALA A 134 25.21 -8.69 7.24
C ALA A 134 25.48 -9.92 6.34
N ALA A 135 26.32 -9.80 5.32
CA ALA A 135 26.67 -10.93 4.46
C ALA A 135 27.57 -11.97 5.16
N GLU A 136 28.34 -11.54 6.17
CA GLU A 136 29.21 -12.45 6.95
C GLU A 136 28.40 -13.53 7.67
N VAL A 137 28.99 -14.73 7.76
CA VAL A 137 28.37 -15.90 8.42
C VAL A 137 28.24 -15.69 9.93
N SER A 138 29.15 -14.90 10.51
CA SER A 138 29.24 -14.51 11.93
C SER A 138 28.20 -13.48 12.37
N CYS A 139 27.38 -12.94 11.46
CA CYS A 139 26.35 -11.97 11.83
C CYS A 139 25.15 -12.68 12.48
N HIS A 140 24.87 -12.33 13.74
CA HIS A 140 23.75 -12.86 14.53
C HIS A 140 22.71 -11.79 14.89
N ASP A 141 23.05 -10.51 14.79
CA ASP A 141 22.17 -9.41 15.17
C ASP A 141 21.31 -8.89 14.01
N LEU A 142 20.07 -8.49 14.33
CA LEU A 142 19.16 -7.83 13.38
C LEU A 142 19.46 -6.34 13.21
N HIS A 143 20.19 -5.75 14.16
CA HIS A 143 20.46 -4.31 14.22
C HIS A 143 21.08 -3.73 12.93
N PRO A 144 22.07 -4.38 12.27
CA PRO A 144 22.61 -3.89 11.00
C PRO A 144 21.57 -3.79 9.89
N THR A 145 20.57 -4.68 9.90
CA THR A 145 19.50 -4.71 8.88
C THR A 145 18.46 -3.62 9.15
N LEU A 146 18.11 -3.36 10.41
CA LEU A 146 17.23 -2.25 10.80
C LEU A 146 17.87 -0.90 10.50
N GLN A 147 19.17 -0.77 10.79
CA GLN A 147 19.94 0.41 10.41
C GLN A 147 20.01 0.59 8.89
N ALA A 148 20.21 -0.49 8.13
CA ALA A 148 20.19 -0.42 6.67
C ALA A 148 18.81 0.04 6.15
N VAL A 149 17.70 -0.47 6.71
CA VAL A 149 16.34 0.00 6.38
C VAL A 149 16.18 1.49 6.67
N ALA A 150 16.51 1.95 7.88
CA ALA A 150 16.44 3.35 8.26
C ALA A 150 17.27 4.26 7.33
N LEU A 151 18.50 3.84 7.01
CA LEU A 151 19.37 4.56 6.08
C LEU A 151 18.80 4.60 4.65
N THR A 152 18.20 3.52 4.17
CA THR A 152 17.56 3.51 2.84
C THR A 152 16.33 4.41 2.79
N LEU A 153 15.51 4.44 3.83
CA LEU A 153 14.36 5.36 3.93
C LEU A 153 14.82 6.81 3.93
N LEU A 154 15.85 7.14 4.71
CA LEU A 154 16.43 8.49 4.76
C LEU A 154 17.00 8.91 3.41
N LEU A 155 17.76 8.03 2.74
CA LEU A 155 18.33 8.31 1.41
C LEU A 155 17.26 8.44 0.31
N ALA A 156 16.17 7.67 0.41
CA ALA A 156 15.05 7.72 -0.53
C ALA A 156 14.17 8.97 -0.34
N ALA A 157 14.05 9.48 0.88
CA ALA A 157 13.19 10.61 1.20
C ALA A 157 13.67 11.95 0.62
N PHE A 158 14.94 12.09 0.24
CA PHE A 158 15.51 13.38 -0.14
C PHE A 158 14.88 14.02 -1.38
N VAL A 159 14.81 13.30 -2.51
CA VAL A 159 14.24 13.85 -3.76
C VAL A 159 12.74 14.18 -3.58
N PRO A 160 11.91 13.28 -3.01
CA PRO A 160 10.53 13.62 -2.70
C PRO A 160 10.39 14.78 -1.72
N ALA A 161 11.21 14.85 -0.68
CA ALA A 161 11.17 15.95 0.29
C ALA A 161 11.53 17.30 -0.35
N LEU A 162 12.50 17.33 -1.27
CA LEU A 162 12.85 18.55 -2.00
C LEU A 162 11.69 19.01 -2.89
N LEU A 163 11.09 18.10 -3.65
CA LEU A 163 9.92 18.40 -4.50
C LEU A 163 8.72 18.85 -3.64
N ALA A 164 8.47 18.16 -2.53
CA ALA A 164 7.39 18.49 -1.60
C ALA A 164 7.61 19.85 -0.93
N PHE A 165 8.85 20.17 -0.54
CA PHE A 165 9.19 21.46 0.05
C PHE A 165 8.98 22.60 -0.96
N CYS A 166 9.48 22.46 -2.18
CA CYS A 166 9.28 23.46 -3.24
C CYS A 166 7.79 23.64 -3.57
N GLY A 167 7.04 22.54 -3.69
CA GLY A 167 5.60 22.59 -3.92
C GLY A 167 4.84 23.26 -2.77
N TRP A 168 5.14 22.88 -1.53
CA TRP A 168 4.52 23.46 -0.33
C TRP A 168 4.79 24.97 -0.20
N ARG A 169 6.04 25.41 -0.42
CA ARG A 169 6.38 26.85 -0.39
C ARG A 169 5.68 27.65 -1.49
N LEU A 170 5.59 27.11 -2.70
CA LEU A 170 4.87 27.78 -3.79
C LEU A 170 3.37 27.88 -3.51
N ASP A 171 2.78 26.85 -2.91
CA ASP A 171 1.36 26.84 -2.57
C ASP A 171 1.01 27.85 -1.47
N HIS A 172 1.91 28.03 -0.50
CA HIS A 172 1.75 29.00 0.60
C HIS A 172 2.26 30.40 0.23
N SER A 173 2.85 30.58 -0.95
CA SER A 173 3.22 31.91 -1.42
C SER A 173 1.95 32.73 -1.62
N ALA A 174 1.94 33.98 -1.16
CA ALA A 174 0.79 34.89 -1.28
C ALA A 174 0.54 35.37 -2.74
N SER A 175 0.78 34.51 -3.73
CA SER A 175 0.63 34.79 -5.15
C SER A 175 -0.81 34.55 -5.58
N ALA A 176 -1.42 35.53 -6.24
CA ALA A 176 -2.76 35.40 -6.83
C ALA A 176 -2.76 34.61 -8.16
N SER A 177 -1.61 34.13 -8.63
CA SER A 177 -1.49 33.50 -9.95
C SER A 177 -1.89 32.03 -9.92
N LYS A 178 -2.91 31.66 -10.72
CA LYS A 178 -3.30 30.26 -10.96
C LYS A 178 -2.15 29.40 -11.48
N PHE A 179 -1.19 29.97 -12.23
CA PHE A 179 -0.02 29.26 -12.72
C PHE A 179 0.90 28.79 -11.59
N VAL A 180 1.12 29.66 -10.59
CA VAL A 180 1.99 29.36 -9.45
C VAL A 180 1.42 28.22 -8.62
N HIS A 181 0.11 28.29 -8.33
CA HIS A 181 -0.60 27.20 -7.66
C HIS A 181 -0.56 25.90 -8.49
N ALA A 182 -0.71 25.98 -9.82
CA ALA A 182 -0.60 24.81 -10.68
C ALA A 182 0.78 24.14 -10.61
N VAL A 183 1.86 24.93 -10.66
CA VAL A 183 3.23 24.40 -10.48
C VAL A 183 3.41 23.77 -9.10
N ALA A 184 2.86 24.40 -8.05
CA ALA A 184 2.92 23.89 -6.69
C ALA A 184 2.28 22.50 -6.56
N VAL A 185 1.04 22.34 -7.05
CA VAL A 185 0.32 21.06 -7.04
C VAL A 185 1.05 20.02 -7.90
N GLY A 186 1.57 20.40 -9.07
CA GLY A 186 2.38 19.52 -9.91
C GLY A 186 3.60 18.96 -9.17
N LEU A 187 4.35 19.80 -8.46
CA LEU A 187 5.50 19.36 -7.65
C LEU A 187 5.09 18.42 -6.51
N LEU A 188 3.96 18.69 -5.84
CA LEU A 188 3.42 17.83 -4.79
C LEU A 188 2.99 16.46 -5.35
N ARG A 189 2.28 16.43 -6.49
CA ARG A 189 1.92 15.17 -7.17
C ARG A 189 3.18 14.38 -7.54
N ALA A 190 4.18 15.03 -8.14
CA ALA A 190 5.45 14.42 -8.48
C ALA A 190 6.18 13.85 -7.24
N ALA A 191 6.18 14.59 -6.12
CA ALA A 191 6.77 14.15 -4.86
C ALA A 191 6.12 12.87 -4.34
N THR A 192 4.78 12.81 -4.30
CA THR A 192 4.06 11.62 -3.81
C THR A 192 4.35 10.36 -4.62
N LEU A 193 4.54 10.48 -5.94
CA LEU A 193 4.90 9.34 -6.80
C LEU A 193 6.39 9.00 -6.67
N ALA A 194 7.24 10.00 -6.45
CA ALA A 194 8.67 9.81 -6.31
C ALA A 194 9.03 8.90 -5.12
N VAL A 195 8.30 8.97 -4.00
CA VAL A 195 8.65 8.20 -2.79
C VAL A 195 8.78 6.69 -3.03
N PRO A 196 7.77 5.95 -3.52
CA PRO A 196 7.91 4.51 -3.73
C PRO A 196 8.96 4.16 -4.79
N LEU A 197 9.13 4.99 -5.83
CA LEU A 197 10.12 4.75 -6.88
C LEU A 197 11.55 4.98 -6.40
N GLU A 198 11.78 6.02 -5.60
CA GLU A 198 13.06 6.31 -4.96
C GLU A 198 13.41 5.25 -3.93
N LEU A 199 12.44 4.82 -3.12
CA LEU A 199 12.62 3.72 -2.17
C LEU A 199 13.03 2.43 -2.90
N LEU A 200 12.35 2.08 -3.99
CA LEU A 200 12.75 0.96 -4.84
C LEU A 200 14.17 1.14 -5.41
N ARG A 201 14.53 2.36 -5.84
CA ARG A 201 15.86 2.66 -6.39
C ARG A 201 16.97 2.38 -5.38
N TRP A 202 16.76 2.72 -4.11
CA TRP A 202 17.73 2.49 -3.05
C TRP A 202 17.77 1.04 -2.59
N ILE A 203 16.62 0.37 -2.47
CA ILE A 203 16.53 -1.07 -2.14
C ILE A 203 17.33 -1.91 -3.14
N VAL A 204 17.20 -1.61 -4.43
CA VAL A 204 17.83 -2.35 -5.56
C VAL A 204 19.23 -1.81 -5.88
N SER A 205 19.70 -0.77 -5.18
CA SER A 205 21.04 -0.20 -5.42
C SER A 205 22.16 -1.21 -5.12
N ARG A 206 23.37 -0.97 -5.66
CA ARG A 206 24.53 -1.85 -5.42
C ARG A 206 24.91 -1.82 -3.94
N GLY A 207 24.90 -2.98 -3.28
CA GLY A 207 25.07 -3.09 -1.84
C GLY A 207 23.86 -2.59 -1.03
N GLY A 208 22.68 -2.54 -1.65
CA GLY A 208 21.42 -2.23 -0.99
C GLY A 208 20.79 -3.46 -0.34
N LEU A 209 19.63 -3.25 0.30
CA LEU A 209 18.87 -4.28 1.02
C LEU A 209 18.58 -5.52 0.17
N ALA A 210 18.16 -5.33 -1.08
CA ALA A 210 17.74 -6.45 -1.92
C ALA A 210 18.91 -7.41 -2.24
N GLU A 211 20.13 -6.90 -2.36
CA GLU A 211 21.30 -7.70 -2.75
C GLU A 211 21.96 -8.40 -1.55
N GLN A 212 22.08 -7.71 -0.41
CA GLN A 212 22.87 -8.18 0.74
C GLN A 212 22.04 -8.74 1.90
N HIS A 213 20.77 -8.33 2.01
CA HIS A 213 19.91 -8.71 3.13
C HIS A 213 18.76 -9.65 2.72
N PHE A 214 18.21 -9.48 1.52
CA PHE A 214 17.03 -10.23 1.06
C PHE A 214 17.35 -11.27 -0.03
N ASP A 215 18.61 -11.40 -0.46
CA ASP A 215 19.09 -12.38 -1.43
C ASP A 215 18.31 -12.40 -2.76
N TRP A 216 17.92 -11.22 -3.28
CA TRP A 216 17.25 -11.12 -4.57
C TRP A 216 18.20 -11.47 -5.72
N SER A 217 17.67 -12.12 -6.77
CA SER A 217 18.49 -12.55 -7.90
C SER A 217 19.27 -11.38 -8.55
N PRO A 218 20.60 -11.51 -8.75
CA PRO A 218 21.42 -10.41 -9.27
C PRO A 218 21.00 -10.01 -10.69
N ILE A 219 20.51 -10.97 -11.48
CA ILE A 219 20.01 -10.75 -12.85
C ILE A 219 18.78 -9.83 -12.84
N ALA A 220 17.82 -10.07 -11.93
CA ALA A 220 16.64 -9.20 -11.79
C ALA A 220 17.05 -7.80 -11.31
N LEU A 221 17.97 -7.71 -10.35
CA LEU A 221 18.45 -6.42 -9.82
C LEU A 221 19.12 -5.57 -10.91
N VAL A 222 20.01 -6.14 -11.72
CA VAL A 222 20.67 -5.41 -12.82
C VAL A 222 19.64 -4.84 -13.81
N ARG A 223 18.62 -5.62 -14.13
CA ARG A 223 17.57 -5.22 -15.07
C ARG A 223 16.68 -4.12 -14.49
N LEU A 224 16.23 -4.28 -13.25
CA LEU A 224 15.41 -3.29 -12.55
C LEU A 224 16.17 -1.96 -12.38
N ARG A 225 17.45 -2.00 -11.99
CA ARG A 225 18.31 -0.80 -11.95
C ARG A 225 18.42 -0.10 -13.30
N ARG A 226 18.54 -0.84 -14.40
CA ARG A 226 18.65 -0.28 -15.76
C ARG A 226 17.38 0.47 -16.15
N HIS A 227 16.22 -0.13 -15.93
CA HIS A 227 14.95 0.47 -16.36
C HIS A 227 14.45 1.57 -15.42
N LEU A 228 14.75 1.46 -14.12
CA LEU A 228 14.39 2.49 -13.15
C LEU A 228 15.14 3.82 -13.36
N ARG A 229 16.35 3.78 -13.93
CA ARG A 229 17.16 4.99 -14.20
C ARG A 229 16.53 5.96 -15.19
N TRP A 230 15.87 5.47 -16.23
CA TRP A 230 15.17 6.33 -17.19
C TRP A 230 13.70 6.54 -16.81
N PHE A 231 13.06 5.53 -16.21
CA PHE A 231 11.66 5.62 -15.85
C PHE A 231 11.41 6.61 -14.71
N LEU A 232 12.27 6.63 -13.68
CA LEU A 232 12.09 7.51 -12.52
C LEU A 232 12.01 9.00 -12.88
N PRO A 233 12.99 9.61 -13.59
CA PRO A 233 12.89 11.02 -13.95
C PRO A 233 11.73 11.30 -14.92
N ALA A 234 11.43 10.37 -15.83
CA ALA A 234 10.29 10.52 -16.74
C ALA A 234 8.95 10.48 -16.01
N ALA A 235 8.79 9.58 -15.04
CA ALA A 235 7.59 9.45 -14.22
C ALA A 235 7.37 10.70 -13.36
N ILE A 236 8.42 11.19 -12.68
CA ILE A 236 8.35 12.42 -11.87
C ILE A 236 7.94 13.62 -12.74
N LEU A 237 8.56 13.78 -13.91
CA LEU A 237 8.26 14.89 -14.81
C LEU A 237 6.83 14.81 -15.37
N LEU A 238 6.41 13.65 -15.86
CA LEU A 238 5.08 13.49 -16.47
C LEU A 238 3.96 13.60 -15.45
N THR A 239 4.12 13.01 -14.26
CA THR A 239 3.12 13.14 -13.19
C THR A 239 3.07 14.56 -12.65
N GLY A 240 4.21 15.25 -12.53
CA GLY A 240 4.23 16.66 -12.18
C GLY A 240 3.54 17.54 -13.22
N PHE A 241 3.76 17.25 -14.51
CA PHE A 241 3.09 17.92 -15.61
C PHE A 241 1.57 17.69 -15.60
N VAL A 242 1.12 16.45 -15.47
CA VAL A 242 -0.32 16.12 -15.39
C VAL A 242 -0.96 16.80 -14.18
N GLY A 243 -0.32 16.74 -13.00
CA GLY A 243 -0.81 17.41 -11.80
C GLY A 243 -0.86 18.94 -11.93
N MET A 244 0.08 19.54 -12.68
CA MET A 244 0.06 20.96 -13.01
C MET A 244 -1.12 21.32 -13.91
N VAL A 245 -1.40 20.53 -14.95
CA VAL A 245 -2.56 20.77 -15.83
C VAL A 245 -3.87 20.59 -15.05
N GLU A 246 -3.98 19.54 -14.23
CA GLU A 246 -5.13 19.27 -13.36
C GLU A 246 -5.46 20.47 -12.47
N ALA A 247 -4.46 21.07 -11.84
CA ALA A 247 -4.61 22.21 -10.94
C ALA A 247 -5.04 23.52 -11.61
N THR A 248 -4.95 23.63 -12.94
CA THR A 248 -5.48 24.81 -13.66
C THR A 248 -7.01 24.83 -13.71
N ALA A 249 -7.68 23.72 -13.39
CA ALA A 249 -9.13 23.54 -13.42
C ALA A 249 -9.79 23.91 -14.76
N ASP A 250 -9.04 23.83 -15.86
CA ASP A 250 -9.53 24.08 -17.22
C ASP A 250 -9.72 22.74 -17.95
N GLU A 251 -10.98 22.34 -18.12
CA GLU A 251 -11.36 21.06 -18.74
C GLU A 251 -10.77 20.88 -20.14
N GLN A 252 -10.63 21.97 -20.92
CA GLN A 252 -10.10 21.90 -22.28
C GLN A 252 -8.60 21.58 -22.29
N ARG A 253 -7.84 22.15 -21.36
CA ARG A 253 -6.40 21.85 -21.19
C ARG A 253 -6.19 20.45 -20.65
N LEU A 254 -7.08 20.03 -19.75
CA LEU A 254 -7.03 18.70 -19.16
C LEU A 254 -7.28 17.61 -20.21
N ASP A 255 -8.32 17.75 -21.05
CA ASP A 255 -8.65 16.77 -22.11
C ASP A 255 -7.61 16.76 -23.26
N SER A 256 -6.85 17.84 -23.46
CA SER A 256 -5.82 17.92 -24.51
C SER A 256 -4.42 17.60 -23.99
N SER A 257 -3.74 18.57 -23.36
CA SER A 257 -2.35 18.44 -22.94
C SER A 257 -2.18 17.51 -21.74
N GLY A 258 -3.09 17.57 -20.76
CA GLY A 258 -3.05 16.68 -19.58
C GLY A 258 -3.20 15.22 -19.96
N ARG A 259 -4.19 14.93 -20.82
CA ARG A 259 -4.44 13.60 -21.39
C ARG A 259 -3.26 13.07 -22.19
N LEU A 260 -2.62 13.88 -23.03
CA LEU A 260 -1.40 13.46 -23.74
C LEU A 260 -0.28 13.12 -22.76
N GLY A 261 -0.03 13.97 -21.76
CA GLY A 261 0.97 13.71 -20.72
C GLY A 261 0.73 12.38 -20.00
N PHE A 262 -0.53 12.09 -19.69
CA PHE A 262 -0.93 10.82 -19.08
C PHE A 262 -0.78 9.61 -20.02
N LEU A 263 -1.15 9.74 -21.30
CA LEU A 263 -0.97 8.65 -22.28
C LEU A 263 0.50 8.27 -22.41
N VAL A 264 1.39 9.27 -22.45
CA VAL A 264 2.85 9.04 -22.45
C VAL A 264 3.28 8.38 -21.15
N PHE A 265 2.79 8.85 -20.00
CA PHE A 265 3.08 8.24 -18.69
C PHE A 265 2.66 6.76 -18.63
N ALA A 266 1.42 6.44 -18.99
CA ALA A 266 0.88 5.09 -18.99
C ALA A 266 1.65 4.17 -19.97
N GLY A 267 2.03 4.70 -21.14
CA GLY A 267 2.87 3.99 -22.12
C GLY A 267 4.26 3.69 -21.59
N LEU A 268 4.93 4.67 -20.96
CA LEU A 268 6.24 4.48 -20.33
C LEU A 268 6.16 3.53 -19.14
N LEU A 269 5.09 3.58 -18.35
CA LEU A 269 4.84 2.64 -17.25
C LEU A 269 4.65 1.22 -17.78
N ALA A 270 3.87 1.03 -18.85
CA ALA A 270 3.72 -0.27 -19.51
C ALA A 270 5.07 -0.82 -20.01
N LEU A 271 5.88 0.03 -20.65
CA LEU A 271 7.22 -0.32 -21.11
C LEU A 271 8.17 -0.64 -19.94
N PHE A 272 8.10 0.13 -18.85
CA PHE A 272 8.85 -0.14 -17.64
C PHE A 272 8.48 -1.51 -17.07
N CYS A 273 7.19 -1.80 -16.87
CA CYS A 273 6.74 -3.08 -16.34
C CYS A 273 7.16 -4.26 -17.24
N GLN A 274 6.99 -4.13 -18.56
CA GLN A 274 7.37 -5.18 -19.53
C GLN A 274 8.88 -5.46 -19.52
N ARG A 275 9.71 -4.42 -19.36
CA ARG A 275 11.16 -4.55 -19.41
C ARG A 275 11.79 -4.89 -18.07
N ALA A 276 11.22 -4.40 -16.97
CA ALA A 276 11.65 -4.71 -15.60
C ALA A 276 11.29 -6.15 -15.22
N PHE A 277 10.12 -6.64 -15.62
CA PHE A 277 9.60 -7.96 -15.29
C PHE A 277 9.32 -8.76 -16.58
N PRO A 278 10.27 -9.59 -17.07
CA PRO A 278 10.01 -10.39 -18.27
C PRO A 278 8.86 -11.37 -18.05
N ARG A 279 8.05 -11.56 -19.10
CA ARG A 279 7.11 -12.68 -19.20
C ARG A 279 7.94 -13.97 -19.29
N ALA A 280 7.93 -14.73 -18.21
CA ALA A 280 8.65 -15.99 -17.99
C ALA A 280 10.15 -15.88 -17.68
N PRO A 281 10.64 -16.67 -16.70
CA PRO A 281 12.05 -16.98 -16.62
C PRO A 281 12.39 -17.89 -17.81
N GLN A 282 13.43 -17.53 -18.58
CA GLN A 282 14.23 -18.58 -19.18
C GLN A 282 14.56 -19.56 -18.05
N ALA A 283 14.25 -20.83 -18.26
CA ALA A 283 14.55 -21.92 -17.34
C ALA A 283 15.81 -21.59 -16.56
N VAL A 284 15.67 -21.54 -15.23
CA VAL A 284 16.79 -21.38 -14.31
C VAL A 284 17.76 -22.50 -14.64
N GLN A 285 18.76 -22.23 -15.47
CA GLN A 285 19.99 -22.98 -15.39
C GLN A 285 20.56 -22.58 -14.03
N PRO A 286 20.79 -23.52 -13.11
CA PRO A 286 21.53 -23.23 -11.89
C PRO A 286 22.96 -22.89 -12.32
N LEU A 287 23.18 -21.63 -12.65
CA LEU A 287 24.51 -21.08 -12.88
C LEU A 287 25.20 -21.04 -11.52
N ARG A 288 25.83 -22.17 -11.22
CA ARG A 288 27.09 -22.33 -10.50
C ARG A 288 27.46 -21.07 -9.73
N SER A 289 27.19 -21.07 -8.44
CA SER A 289 28.00 -20.27 -7.52
C SER A 289 29.45 -20.68 -7.76
N ILE A 290 30.25 -19.75 -8.26
CA ILE A 290 31.68 -19.94 -8.59
C ILE A 290 32.51 -20.29 -7.33
N ASN A 291 31.89 -20.26 -6.14
CA ASN A 291 32.54 -20.56 -4.86
C ASN A 291 32.04 -21.84 -4.17
N ALA A 292 31.18 -22.66 -4.81
CA ALA A 292 30.83 -23.96 -4.25
C ALA A 292 31.89 -25.02 -4.63
N VAL A 293 32.90 -25.16 -3.78
CA VAL A 293 33.93 -26.22 -3.89
C VAL A 293 33.37 -27.61 -3.55
N GLU A 294 32.10 -27.73 -3.16
CA GLU A 294 31.50 -29.00 -2.75
C GLU A 294 30.39 -29.51 -3.69
N PRO A 295 30.62 -30.59 -4.46
CA PRO A 295 29.65 -31.15 -5.40
C PRO A 295 28.41 -31.80 -4.73
N GLN A 296 28.40 -31.95 -3.41
CA GLN A 296 27.26 -32.53 -2.66
C GLN A 296 26.21 -31.49 -2.24
N ALA A 297 26.57 -30.20 -2.14
CA ALA A 297 25.61 -29.14 -1.80
C ALA A 297 24.67 -28.80 -2.98
N ALA A 298 25.16 -28.96 -4.22
CA ALA A 298 24.36 -28.76 -5.43
C ALA A 298 23.21 -29.78 -5.56
N ARG A 299 23.42 -31.05 -5.17
CA ARG A 299 22.36 -32.07 -5.20
C ARG A 299 21.33 -31.90 -4.08
N ARG A 300 21.71 -31.34 -2.92
CA ARG A 300 20.75 -31.01 -1.84
C ARG A 300 19.91 -29.75 -2.13
N ALA A 301 20.42 -28.82 -2.94
CA ALA A 301 19.65 -27.66 -3.38
C ALA A 301 18.57 -28.04 -4.44
N GLU A 302 18.79 -29.12 -5.17
CA GLU A 302 17.86 -29.67 -6.18
C GLU A 302 16.71 -30.46 -5.54
N ASP A 303 16.94 -31.10 -4.39
CA ASP A 303 15.91 -31.80 -3.59
C ASP A 303 15.09 -30.89 -2.66
N SER A 304 15.55 -29.65 -2.40
CA SER A 304 14.87 -28.68 -1.52
C SER A 304 14.08 -27.61 -2.26
N THR A 305 13.94 -27.73 -3.58
CA THR A 305 12.89 -27.02 -4.34
C THR A 305 11.53 -27.72 -4.12
N ASP A 306 11.17 -27.84 -2.85
CA ASP A 306 9.92 -28.40 -2.34
C ASP A 306 8.77 -27.46 -2.73
N GLU A 307 7.57 -28.01 -2.91
CA GLU A 307 6.35 -27.43 -3.53
C GLU A 307 6.00 -25.96 -3.23
N THR A 308 6.51 -25.36 -2.15
CA THR A 308 6.19 -23.99 -1.69
C THR A 308 6.73 -22.88 -2.60
N ASP A 309 7.85 -23.07 -3.31
CA ASP A 309 8.41 -22.04 -4.23
C ASP A 309 7.70 -21.99 -5.60
N VAL A 310 6.95 -23.04 -5.94
CA VAL A 310 6.17 -23.11 -7.20
C VAL A 310 5.00 -22.13 -7.19
N TRP A 311 4.39 -21.87 -6.03
CA TRP A 311 3.27 -20.94 -5.93
C TRP A 311 3.73 -19.48 -6.00
N LEU A 312 4.77 -19.10 -5.27
CA LEU A 312 5.34 -17.74 -5.34
C LEU A 312 5.82 -17.39 -6.74
N SER A 313 6.39 -18.36 -7.46
CA SER A 313 6.77 -18.17 -8.87
C SER A 313 5.57 -18.06 -9.82
N ARG A 314 4.47 -18.78 -9.56
CA ARG A 314 3.19 -18.61 -10.28
C ARG A 314 2.52 -17.28 -9.97
N LEU A 315 2.50 -16.84 -8.72
CA LEU A 315 1.96 -15.55 -8.31
C LEU A 315 2.81 -14.39 -8.85
N ALA A 316 4.14 -14.53 -8.85
CA ALA A 316 5.03 -13.60 -9.51
C ALA A 316 4.73 -13.54 -11.02
N ARG A 317 4.47 -14.68 -11.68
CA ARG A 317 4.08 -14.72 -13.10
C ARG A 317 2.77 -13.97 -13.35
N VAL A 318 1.73 -14.24 -12.56
CA VAL A 318 0.45 -13.51 -12.65
C VAL A 318 0.66 -12.02 -12.39
N GLY A 319 1.46 -11.67 -11.37
CA GLY A 319 1.86 -10.30 -11.07
C GLY A 319 2.59 -9.60 -12.22
N THR A 320 3.48 -10.28 -12.94
CA THR A 320 4.16 -9.71 -14.12
C THR A 320 3.19 -9.46 -15.28
N VAL A 321 2.22 -10.35 -15.49
CA VAL A 321 1.22 -10.21 -16.54
C VAL A 321 0.26 -9.06 -16.20
N LEU A 322 -0.27 -9.04 -14.98
CA LEU A 322 -1.12 -7.97 -14.47
C LEU A 322 -0.39 -6.63 -14.49
N GLY A 323 0.89 -6.60 -14.10
CA GLY A 323 1.73 -5.40 -14.12
C GLY A 323 1.89 -4.75 -15.50
N VAL A 324 1.67 -5.50 -16.59
CA VAL A 324 1.66 -4.94 -17.96
C VAL A 324 0.24 -4.67 -18.45
N ILE A 325 -0.72 -5.55 -18.14
CA ILE A 325 -2.12 -5.36 -18.56
C ILE A 325 -2.71 -4.10 -17.93
N VAL A 326 -2.42 -3.82 -16.66
CA VAL A 326 -3.00 -2.69 -15.93
C VAL A 326 -2.59 -1.34 -16.54
N PRO A 327 -1.30 -1.01 -16.77
CA PRO A 327 -0.92 0.23 -17.44
C PRO A 327 -1.44 0.34 -18.87
N VAL A 328 -1.51 -0.77 -19.61
CA VAL A 328 -2.10 -0.79 -20.97
C VAL A 328 -3.59 -0.52 -20.92
N GLY A 329 -4.30 -1.09 -19.94
CA GLY A 329 -5.71 -0.80 -19.68
C GLY A 329 -5.95 0.67 -19.39
N LEU A 330 -5.14 1.28 -18.52
CA LEU A 330 -5.20 2.73 -18.24
C LEU A 330 -4.97 3.57 -19.49
N LEU A 331 -4.00 3.19 -20.31
CA LEU A 331 -3.71 3.86 -21.58
C LEU A 331 -4.93 3.80 -22.51
N LEU A 332 -5.54 2.63 -22.68
CA LEU A 332 -6.73 2.46 -23.52
C LEU A 332 -7.95 3.20 -22.98
N LEU A 333 -8.11 3.23 -21.66
CA LEU A 333 -9.20 3.94 -20.98
C LEU A 333 -9.09 5.45 -21.20
N ALA A 334 -7.89 6.00 -20.99
CA ALA A 334 -7.59 7.40 -21.29
C ALA A 334 -7.72 7.66 -22.80
N TRP A 335 -7.27 6.76 -23.68
CA TRP A 335 -7.33 6.96 -25.13
C TRP A 335 -8.76 6.97 -25.68
N SER A 336 -9.66 6.15 -25.12
CA SER A 336 -11.06 6.02 -25.58
C SER A 336 -11.98 7.16 -25.13
N GLY A 337 -11.61 7.92 -24.09
CA GLY A 337 -12.36 9.08 -23.61
C GLY A 337 -12.67 9.10 -22.12
N TYR A 338 -12.25 8.09 -21.37
CA TYR A 338 -12.44 7.98 -19.91
C TYR A 338 -11.18 8.46 -19.18
N PHE A 339 -10.72 9.67 -19.51
CA PHE A 339 -9.48 10.20 -18.96
C PHE A 339 -9.56 10.41 -17.44
N TYR A 340 -10.67 10.99 -16.95
CA TYR A 340 -10.89 11.20 -15.52
C TYR A 340 -10.82 9.88 -14.74
N THR A 341 -11.49 8.84 -15.23
CA THR A 341 -11.48 7.49 -14.68
C THR A 341 -10.07 6.93 -14.62
N ALA A 342 -9.30 7.04 -15.72
CA ALA A 342 -7.92 6.55 -15.76
C ALA A 342 -7.01 7.26 -14.75
N LEU A 343 -7.20 8.57 -14.57
CA LEU A 343 -6.48 9.35 -13.56
C LEU A 343 -6.81 8.87 -12.15
N GLN A 344 -8.10 8.67 -11.84
CA GLN A 344 -8.54 8.20 -10.53
C GLN A 344 -8.04 6.79 -10.21
N LEU A 345 -8.08 5.85 -11.18
CA LEU A 345 -7.51 4.51 -10.99
C LEU A 345 -6.00 4.57 -10.77
N THR A 346 -5.30 5.53 -11.38
CA THR A 346 -3.84 5.68 -11.20
C THR A 346 -3.49 6.07 -9.76
N TRP A 347 -4.28 6.94 -9.12
CA TRP A 347 -4.13 7.26 -7.69
C TRP A 347 -4.28 6.01 -6.81
N ARG A 348 -5.26 5.15 -7.10
CA ARG A 348 -5.47 3.88 -6.36
C ARG A 348 -4.36 2.86 -6.61
N LEU A 349 -3.84 2.80 -7.83
CA LEU A 349 -2.66 1.99 -8.13
C LEU A 349 -1.42 2.49 -7.39
N GLN A 350 -1.24 3.81 -7.28
CA GLN A 350 -0.16 4.39 -6.49
C GLN A 350 -0.28 3.98 -5.01
N ALA A 351 -1.47 4.07 -4.41
CA ALA A 351 -1.70 3.58 -3.05
C ALA A 351 -1.41 2.07 -2.91
N SER A 352 -1.75 1.26 -3.93
CA SER A 352 -1.42 -0.18 -3.96
C SER A 352 0.11 -0.42 -4.03
N ILE A 353 0.87 0.43 -4.72
CA ILE A 353 2.34 0.36 -4.77
C ILE A 353 2.95 0.68 -3.40
N TRP A 354 2.41 1.66 -2.67
CA TRP A 354 2.84 1.96 -1.29
C TRP A 354 2.66 0.75 -0.38
N LEU A 355 1.49 0.13 -0.43
CA LEU A 355 1.18 -1.09 0.30
C LEU A 355 2.16 -2.22 -0.08
N ALA A 356 2.36 -2.47 -1.37
CA ALA A 356 3.26 -3.51 -1.86
C ALA A 356 4.71 -3.30 -1.39
N MET A 357 5.19 -2.04 -1.36
CA MET A 357 6.52 -1.70 -0.87
C MET A 357 6.66 -2.01 0.62
N GLY A 358 5.65 -1.66 1.43
CA GLY A 358 5.60 -1.99 2.85
C GLY A 358 5.65 -3.50 3.10
N LEU A 359 4.86 -4.28 2.35
CA LEU A 359 4.84 -5.74 2.42
C LEU A 359 6.19 -6.36 2.02
N VAL A 360 6.86 -5.83 0.99
CA VAL A 360 8.19 -6.31 0.57
C VAL A 360 9.23 -6.11 1.68
N LEU A 361 9.24 -4.93 2.31
CA LEU A 361 10.14 -4.64 3.43
C LEU A 361 9.82 -5.51 4.65
N LEU A 362 8.53 -5.71 4.96
CA LEU A 362 8.09 -6.57 6.06
C LEU A 362 8.52 -8.01 5.83
N ARG A 363 8.23 -8.56 4.64
CA ARG A 363 8.62 -9.92 4.26
C ARG A 363 10.13 -10.11 4.34
N GLY A 364 10.89 -9.20 3.74
CA GLY A 364 12.35 -9.25 3.78
C GLY A 364 12.90 -9.17 5.20
N GLY A 365 12.34 -8.30 6.05
CA GLY A 365 12.71 -8.17 7.45
C GLY A 365 12.45 -9.44 8.27
N VAL A 366 11.26 -10.04 8.13
CA VAL A 366 10.92 -11.27 8.87
C VAL A 366 11.75 -12.46 8.39
N LEU A 367 11.92 -12.65 7.08
CA LEU A 367 12.78 -13.72 6.56
C LEU A 367 14.21 -13.56 7.06
N ARG A 368 14.72 -12.33 7.08
CA ARG A 368 16.04 -12.05 7.62
C ARG A 368 16.14 -12.38 9.10
N TRP A 369 15.16 -12.00 9.90
CA TRP A 369 15.11 -12.36 11.32
C TRP A 369 15.15 -13.89 11.52
N ILE A 370 14.32 -14.65 10.80
CA ILE A 370 14.33 -16.12 10.89
C ILE A 370 15.71 -16.71 10.56
N THR A 371 16.37 -16.19 9.51
CA THR A 371 17.71 -16.68 9.14
C THR A 371 18.77 -16.39 10.20
N LEU A 372 18.68 -15.24 10.88
CA LEU A 372 19.61 -14.87 11.95
C LEU A 372 19.39 -15.73 13.20
N GLU A 373 18.13 -15.99 13.57
CA GLU A 373 17.80 -16.84 14.72
C GLU A 373 18.30 -18.27 14.49
N ARG A 374 18.14 -18.79 13.27
CA ARG A 374 18.71 -20.09 12.89
C ARG A 374 20.23 -20.14 13.05
N ARG A 375 20.93 -19.07 12.65
CA ARG A 375 22.39 -18.99 12.81
C ARG A 375 22.80 -18.94 14.28
N ARG A 376 22.06 -18.19 15.11
CA ARG A 376 22.30 -18.10 16.54
C ARG A 376 22.15 -19.45 17.24
N MET A 377 21.08 -20.18 16.93
CA MET A 377 20.84 -21.54 17.46
C MET A 377 21.94 -22.52 17.02
N ALA A 378 22.45 -22.42 15.80
CA ALA A 378 23.54 -23.28 15.32
C ALA A 378 24.87 -23.05 16.07
N VAL A 379 25.15 -21.80 16.50
CA VAL A 379 26.36 -21.48 17.28
C VAL A 379 26.24 -22.00 18.71
N LEU A 380 25.11 -21.73 19.38
CA LEU A 380 24.86 -22.24 20.74
C LEU A 380 24.99 -23.77 20.78
N GLN A 381 24.50 -24.46 19.76
CA GLN A 381 24.64 -25.92 19.64
C GLN A 381 26.10 -26.37 19.45
N ALA A 382 26.91 -25.62 18.70
CA ALA A 382 28.32 -25.94 18.52
C ALA A 382 29.11 -25.76 19.83
N GLU A 383 28.77 -24.74 20.62
CA GLU A 383 29.35 -24.49 21.94
C GLU A 383 28.96 -25.59 22.95
N GLU A 384 27.68 -25.99 22.98
CA GLU A 384 27.22 -27.10 23.84
C GLU A 384 27.92 -28.42 23.49
N LEU A 385 28.07 -28.73 22.20
CA LEU A 385 28.80 -29.91 21.74
C LEU A 385 30.28 -29.88 22.15
N GLN A 386 30.92 -28.71 22.10
CA GLN A 386 32.29 -28.53 22.57
C GLN A 386 32.38 -28.72 24.09
N ALA A 387 31.47 -28.12 24.86
CA ALA A 387 31.42 -28.28 26.31
C ALA A 387 31.22 -29.74 26.75
N ILE A 388 30.35 -30.49 26.06
CA ILE A 388 30.16 -31.93 26.32
C ILE A 388 31.43 -32.73 25.95
N ALA A 389 32.08 -32.41 24.84
CA ALA A 389 33.30 -33.08 24.41
C ALA A 389 34.50 -32.79 25.35
N GLU A 390 34.56 -31.61 25.94
CA GLU A 390 35.57 -31.23 26.94
C GLU A 390 35.29 -31.87 28.30
N ALA A 391 34.03 -31.91 28.74
CA ALA A 391 33.62 -32.62 29.95
C ALA A 391 33.89 -34.13 29.86
N GLY A 392 33.75 -34.74 28.67
CA GLY A 392 34.09 -36.14 28.43
C GLY A 392 35.59 -36.47 28.37
N LYS A 393 36.47 -35.45 28.27
CA LYS A 393 37.94 -35.61 28.15
C LYS A 393 38.68 -35.54 29.49
N HIS A 394 38.01 -35.22 30.60
CA HIS A 394 38.60 -35.23 31.95
C HIS A 394 37.98 -36.36 32.79
N PRO A 395 38.54 -37.59 32.78
CA PRO A 395 37.98 -38.75 33.48
C PRO A 395 38.32 -38.81 34.98
N GLU A 396 39.06 -37.84 35.51
CA GLU A 396 39.78 -38.01 36.77
C GLU A 396 39.35 -36.95 37.78
N THR A 397 38.21 -37.19 38.43
CA THR A 397 38.06 -37.11 39.90
C THR A 397 36.61 -37.40 40.33
N GLY A 398 36.44 -38.45 41.14
CA GLY A 398 35.28 -38.63 42.02
C GLY A 398 34.07 -39.27 41.39
N GLY A 399 33.89 -40.57 41.65
CA GLY A 399 32.77 -41.35 41.15
C GLY A 399 31.42 -40.78 41.57
N HIS A 400 30.65 -40.32 40.59
CA HIS A 400 29.19 -40.39 40.61
C HIS A 400 28.70 -40.66 39.19
N THR A 401 27.66 -41.49 39.14
CA THR A 401 26.86 -41.97 38.01
C THR A 401 27.12 -41.30 36.65
N PRO A 402 27.31 -42.08 35.56
CA PRO A 402 27.33 -41.51 34.22
C PRO A 402 26.01 -40.78 34.02
N PHE A 403 26.07 -39.44 34.00
CA PHE A 403 24.93 -38.61 33.68
C PHE A 403 24.61 -38.91 32.22
N LEU A 404 23.72 -39.90 32.02
CA LEU A 404 23.01 -40.15 30.77
C LEU A 404 22.12 -38.92 30.57
N PHE A 405 22.69 -37.83 30.07
CA PHE A 405 21.87 -36.88 29.34
C PHE A 405 21.16 -37.68 28.26
N PRO A 406 19.83 -37.57 28.12
CA PRO A 406 19.14 -38.20 27.01
C PRO A 406 19.85 -37.72 25.75
N ARG A 407 20.47 -38.68 25.05
CA ARG A 407 21.11 -38.48 23.76
C ARG A 407 19.97 -38.12 22.81
N TRP A 408 19.58 -36.85 22.77
CA TRP A 408 18.76 -36.31 21.69
C TRP A 408 19.49 -36.71 20.42
N THR A 409 18.94 -37.69 19.71
CA THR A 409 19.49 -38.16 18.45
C THR A 409 19.33 -37.01 17.46
N TRP A 410 20.46 -36.37 17.17
CA TRP A 410 20.63 -35.25 16.24
C TRP A 410 19.86 -35.31 14.90
N PRO A 411 19.54 -36.50 14.32
CA PRO A 411 18.68 -36.59 13.15
C PRO A 411 17.26 -36.04 13.35
N ASP A 412 16.64 -36.25 14.53
CA ASP A 412 15.22 -35.94 14.76
C ASP A 412 14.97 -34.45 14.97
N PHE A 413 15.88 -33.76 15.68
CA PHE A 413 15.80 -32.30 15.84
C PHE A 413 16.07 -31.54 14.53
N ARG A 414 16.97 -32.03 13.67
CA ARG A 414 17.22 -31.41 12.36
C ARG A 414 16.03 -31.54 11.43
N LEU A 415 15.36 -32.70 11.42
CA LEU A 415 14.11 -32.89 10.68
C LEU A 415 13.02 -31.93 11.19
N ASN A 416 12.85 -31.84 12.51
CA ASN A 416 11.87 -30.95 13.14
C ASN A 416 12.18 -29.46 12.92
N LEU A 417 13.45 -29.04 12.95
CA LEU A 417 13.82 -27.63 12.75
C LEU A 417 13.58 -27.17 11.31
N THR A 418 13.88 -28.02 10.31
CA THR A 418 13.52 -27.73 8.92
C THR A 418 12.01 -27.62 8.74
N GLN A 419 11.24 -28.52 9.37
CA GLN A 419 9.77 -28.48 9.33
C GLN A 419 9.20 -27.22 9.99
N ILE A 420 9.70 -26.84 11.18
CA ILE A 420 9.28 -25.61 11.88
C ILE A 420 9.57 -24.36 11.03
N VAL A 421 10.76 -24.28 10.40
CA VAL A 421 11.11 -23.13 9.54
C VAL A 421 10.23 -23.07 8.29
N THR A 422 9.97 -24.21 7.65
CA THR A 422 9.06 -24.25 6.49
C THR A 422 7.63 -23.88 6.89
N GLN A 423 7.18 -24.30 8.08
CA GLN A 423 5.87 -23.97 8.61
C GLN A 423 5.75 -22.47 8.93
N ILE A 424 6.72 -21.89 9.63
CA ILE A 424 6.77 -20.44 9.91
C ILE A 424 6.80 -19.62 8.60
N ARG A 425 7.56 -20.05 7.59
CA ARG A 425 7.61 -19.37 6.28
C ARG A 425 6.26 -19.43 5.56
N SER A 426 5.59 -20.58 5.58
CA SER A 426 4.25 -20.74 5.03
C SER A 426 3.23 -19.84 5.74
N LEU A 427 3.31 -19.74 7.07
CA LEU A 427 2.46 -18.85 7.87
C LEU A 427 2.74 -17.37 7.55
N LEU A 428 4.02 -17.00 7.39
CA LEU A 428 4.41 -15.65 6.99
C LEU A 428 3.85 -15.29 5.62
N ASP A 429 4.03 -16.16 4.61
CA ASP A 429 3.56 -15.88 3.25
C ASP A 429 2.01 -15.83 3.20
N THR A 430 1.33 -16.68 3.97
CA THR A 430 -0.14 -16.64 4.14
C THR A 430 -0.61 -15.36 4.83
N GLY A 431 0.02 -14.99 5.95
CA GLY A 431 -0.31 -13.78 6.70
C GLY A 431 -0.03 -12.49 5.92
N LEU A 432 1.07 -12.45 5.16
CA LEU A 432 1.36 -11.36 4.24
C LEU A 432 0.30 -11.25 3.14
N LEU A 433 -0.17 -12.39 2.62
CA LEU A 433 -1.23 -12.39 1.63
C LEU A 433 -2.56 -11.89 2.22
N THR A 434 -2.91 -12.27 3.46
CA THR A 434 -4.14 -11.77 4.09
C THR A 434 -4.05 -10.27 4.36
N ILE A 435 -2.91 -9.78 4.85
CA ILE A 435 -2.64 -8.33 4.98
C ILE A 435 -2.73 -7.63 3.63
N ALA A 436 -2.16 -8.22 2.58
CA ALA A 436 -2.22 -7.66 1.23
C ALA A 436 -3.67 -7.61 0.71
N ALA A 437 -4.48 -8.65 0.93
CA ALA A 437 -5.88 -8.70 0.52
C ALA A 437 -6.73 -7.66 1.28
N VAL A 438 -6.59 -7.57 2.60
CA VAL A 438 -7.29 -6.59 3.43
C VAL A 438 -6.88 -5.17 3.06
N GLY A 439 -5.59 -4.91 2.91
CA GLY A 439 -5.13 -3.58 2.54
C GLY A 439 -5.51 -3.20 1.11
N LEU A 440 -5.52 -4.14 0.16
CA LEU A 440 -6.03 -3.89 -1.19
C LEU A 440 -7.54 -3.61 -1.16
N TRP A 441 -8.31 -4.29 -0.31
CA TRP A 441 -9.72 -3.98 -0.09
C TRP A 441 -9.90 -2.53 0.36
N PHE A 442 -9.16 -2.06 1.37
CA PHE A 442 -9.23 -0.66 1.81
C PHE A 442 -8.84 0.35 0.73
N VAL A 443 -7.86 0.04 -0.11
CA VAL A 443 -7.45 0.93 -1.21
C VAL A 443 -8.54 1.06 -2.28
N TRP A 444 -9.25 -0.03 -2.57
CA TRP A 444 -10.22 -0.11 -3.67
C TRP A 444 -11.68 0.00 -3.24
N ALA A 445 -11.98 0.02 -1.93
CA ALA A 445 -13.33 0.09 -1.38
C ALA A 445 -14.12 1.29 -1.94
N ASP A 446 -13.49 2.46 -2.04
CA ASP A 446 -14.10 3.68 -2.58
C ASP A 446 -14.52 3.56 -4.07
N VAL A 447 -13.95 2.61 -4.81
CA VAL A 447 -14.27 2.36 -6.23
C VAL A 447 -15.39 1.32 -6.37
N ALA A 448 -15.69 0.55 -5.32
CA ALA A 448 -16.71 -0.48 -5.35
C ALA A 448 -18.12 0.06 -5.69
N PRO A 449 -18.58 1.22 -5.18
CA PRO A 449 -19.90 1.77 -5.54
C PRO A 449 -20.04 2.04 -7.04
N ALA A 450 -18.96 2.45 -7.71
CA ALA A 450 -18.99 2.66 -9.16
C ALA A 450 -19.27 1.36 -9.92
N LEU A 451 -18.91 0.19 -9.37
CA LEU A 451 -19.22 -1.09 -10.00
C LEU A 451 -20.72 -1.43 -9.96
N ASN A 452 -21.54 -0.76 -9.12
CA ASN A 452 -22.99 -0.99 -9.07
C ASN A 452 -23.69 -0.63 -10.40
N ILE A 453 -23.07 0.16 -11.28
CA ILE A 453 -23.63 0.36 -12.63
C ILE A 453 -23.72 -0.97 -13.42
N LEU A 454 -22.84 -1.93 -13.11
CA LEU A 454 -22.86 -3.28 -13.69
C LEU A 454 -24.06 -4.10 -13.20
N ASP A 455 -24.72 -3.70 -12.11
CA ASP A 455 -26.02 -4.27 -11.71
C ASP A 455 -27.15 -3.91 -12.67
N ARG A 456 -26.99 -2.80 -13.40
CA ARG A 456 -27.95 -2.42 -14.45
C ARG A 456 -27.76 -3.26 -15.72
N VAL A 457 -26.59 -3.87 -15.91
CA VAL A 457 -26.30 -4.75 -17.05
C VAL A 457 -26.74 -6.18 -16.71
N THR A 458 -27.96 -6.53 -17.10
CA THR A 458 -28.52 -7.86 -16.91
C THR A 458 -27.92 -8.83 -17.94
N LEU A 459 -27.21 -9.86 -17.49
CA LEU A 459 -26.63 -10.87 -18.38
C LEU A 459 -27.69 -11.94 -18.71
N TRP A 460 -28.33 -12.51 -17.70
CA TRP A 460 -29.47 -13.43 -17.86
C TRP A 460 -30.39 -13.38 -16.63
N LYS A 461 -31.63 -13.87 -16.77
CA LYS A 461 -32.64 -13.87 -15.71
C LYS A 461 -32.77 -15.27 -15.13
N ILE A 462 -32.77 -15.40 -13.81
CA ILE A 462 -33.10 -16.65 -13.11
C ILE A 462 -34.35 -16.39 -12.28
N THR A 463 -35.34 -17.27 -12.39
CA THR A 463 -36.46 -17.31 -11.45
C THR A 463 -36.00 -17.95 -10.16
N VAL A 464 -35.96 -17.16 -9.10
CA VAL A 464 -35.66 -17.65 -7.74
C VAL A 464 -36.95 -17.56 -6.94
N GLU A 465 -37.29 -18.66 -6.29
CA GLU A 465 -38.41 -18.73 -5.35
C GLU A 465 -37.99 -18.06 -4.04
N GLU A 466 -38.53 -16.87 -3.77
CA GLU A 466 -38.25 -16.13 -2.53
C GLU A 466 -39.44 -16.31 -1.57
N VAL A 467 -39.15 -16.86 -0.39
CA VAL A 467 -40.13 -17.02 0.68
C VAL A 467 -40.25 -15.67 1.40
N VAL A 468 -41.31 -14.92 1.08
CA VAL A 468 -41.65 -13.70 1.81
C VAL A 468 -42.65 -14.06 2.90
N PRO A 469 -42.42 -13.68 4.18
CA PRO A 469 -43.46 -13.81 5.21
C PRO A 469 -44.58 -12.81 4.87
N ALA A 470 -45.70 -13.32 4.34
CA ALA A 470 -46.91 -12.55 4.23
C ALA A 470 -47.69 -12.73 5.55
N LYS A 471 -47.91 -11.62 6.28
CA LYS A 471 -48.97 -11.58 7.28
C LYS A 471 -50.26 -11.27 6.53
N ASP A 472 -51.17 -12.24 6.48
CA ASP A 472 -52.56 -11.96 6.13
C ASP A 472 -53.32 -11.56 7.40
N ASP A 473 -54.47 -10.92 7.23
CA ASP A 473 -55.32 -10.27 8.24
C ASP A 473 -56.01 -11.26 9.21
N GLY A 474 -55.22 -12.14 9.84
CA GLY A 474 -55.68 -13.24 10.67
C GLY A 474 -54.54 -14.15 11.13
N ASP A 475 -53.52 -13.57 11.77
CA ASP A 475 -52.48 -14.17 12.64
C ASP A 475 -51.96 -15.61 12.36
N GLN A 476 -51.91 -16.04 11.10
CA GLN A 476 -51.15 -17.23 10.69
C GLN A 476 -50.13 -16.85 9.63
N ALA A 477 -48.87 -17.19 9.89
CA ALA A 477 -47.76 -16.98 8.97
C ALA A 477 -47.86 -17.96 7.79
N VAL A 478 -48.56 -17.58 6.73
CA VAL A 478 -48.58 -18.37 5.49
C VAL A 478 -47.36 -17.96 4.66
N VAL A 479 -46.47 -18.94 4.45
CA VAL A 479 -45.33 -18.84 3.54
C VAL A 479 -45.85 -18.75 2.11
N LYS A 480 -45.83 -17.56 1.51
CA LYS A 480 -46.17 -17.39 0.09
C LYS A 480 -44.87 -17.42 -0.71
N VAL A 481 -44.68 -18.49 -1.48
CA VAL A 481 -43.58 -18.61 -2.44
C VAL A 481 -43.89 -17.68 -3.60
N VAL A 482 -43.23 -16.52 -3.66
CA VAL A 482 -43.40 -15.57 -4.77
C VAL A 482 -42.21 -15.71 -5.70
N THR A 483 -42.47 -16.20 -6.91
CA THR A 483 -41.45 -16.29 -7.96
C THR A 483 -41.10 -14.88 -8.43
N ARG A 484 -39.95 -14.35 -7.98
CA ARG A 484 -39.44 -13.07 -8.49
C ARG A 484 -38.32 -13.36 -9.50
N PRO A 485 -38.36 -12.75 -10.70
CA PRO A 485 -37.21 -12.82 -11.61
C PRO A 485 -36.05 -12.05 -10.96
N LYS A 486 -35.00 -12.78 -10.54
CA LYS A 486 -33.76 -12.17 -10.07
C LYS A 486 -32.80 -12.08 -11.25
N ASN A 487 -32.42 -10.86 -11.60
CA ASN A 487 -31.47 -10.63 -12.68
C ASN A 487 -30.07 -11.05 -12.19
N VAL A 488 -29.39 -11.91 -12.95
CA VAL A 488 -27.95 -12.12 -12.77
C VAL A 488 -27.24 -11.03 -13.56
N THR A 489 -26.58 -10.15 -12.84
CA THR A 489 -25.94 -8.95 -13.38
C THR A 489 -24.47 -9.20 -13.67
N ALA A 490 -23.84 -8.30 -14.44
CA ALA A 490 -22.40 -8.35 -14.67
C ALA A 490 -21.60 -8.16 -13.36
N ALA A 491 -22.15 -7.44 -12.37
CA ALA A 491 -21.55 -7.31 -11.05
C ALA A 491 -21.54 -8.66 -10.30
N ASN A 492 -22.64 -9.44 -10.37
CA ASN A 492 -22.70 -10.78 -9.76
C ASN A 492 -21.62 -11.72 -10.31
N LEU A 493 -21.33 -11.65 -11.61
CA LEU A 493 -20.26 -12.44 -12.23
C LEU A 493 -18.87 -11.99 -11.76
N GLY A 494 -18.64 -10.67 -11.68
CA GLY A 494 -17.38 -10.10 -11.18
C GLY A 494 -17.13 -10.46 -9.71
N LEU A 495 -18.16 -10.35 -8.87
CA LEU A 495 -18.11 -10.73 -7.46
C LEU A 495 -17.88 -12.24 -7.31
N ALA A 496 -18.51 -13.08 -8.14
CA ALA A 496 -18.27 -14.52 -8.14
C ALA A 496 -16.82 -14.88 -8.50
N LEU A 497 -16.21 -14.20 -9.49
CA LEU A 497 -14.80 -14.39 -9.85
C LEU A 497 -13.86 -13.94 -8.71
N LEU A 498 -14.17 -12.81 -8.07
CA LEU A 498 -13.41 -12.31 -6.93
C LEU A 498 -13.50 -13.29 -5.74
N MET A 499 -14.71 -13.72 -5.40
CA MET A 499 -14.95 -14.72 -4.35
C MET A 499 -14.29 -16.06 -4.68
N MET A 500 -14.31 -16.49 -5.94
CA MET A 500 -13.58 -17.68 -6.38
C MET A 500 -12.06 -17.50 -6.20
N GLY A 501 -11.50 -16.34 -6.53
CA GLY A 501 -10.10 -16.01 -6.29
C GLY A 501 -9.75 -16.08 -4.80
N ILE A 502 -10.55 -15.42 -3.95
CA ILE A 502 -10.39 -15.47 -2.50
C ILE A 502 -10.54 -16.90 -1.99
N ALA A 503 -11.53 -17.66 -2.45
CA ALA A 503 -11.78 -19.04 -2.02
C ALA A 503 -10.66 -19.99 -2.46
N VAL A 504 -10.09 -19.83 -3.65
CA VAL A 504 -8.92 -20.63 -4.10
C VAL A 504 -7.70 -20.33 -3.25
N VAL A 505 -7.50 -19.06 -2.89
CA VAL A 505 -6.39 -18.63 -2.04
C VAL A 505 -6.59 -19.08 -0.59
N ALA A 506 -7.78 -18.88 -0.03
CA ALA A 506 -8.15 -19.31 1.31
C ALA A 506 -8.15 -20.84 1.43
N GLY A 507 -8.81 -21.56 0.52
CA GLY A 507 -8.88 -23.02 0.49
C GLY A 507 -7.52 -23.71 0.42
N ARG A 508 -6.52 -23.08 -0.18
CA ARG A 508 -5.15 -23.60 -0.21
C ARG A 508 -4.28 -23.20 0.99
N ASN A 509 -4.68 -22.16 1.72
CA ASN A 509 -3.98 -21.69 2.91
C ASN A 509 -4.61 -22.20 4.22
N ILE A 510 -5.86 -22.68 4.18
CA ILE A 510 -6.59 -23.29 5.30
C ILE A 510 -5.86 -24.51 5.90
N PRO A 511 -5.24 -25.43 5.14
CA PRO A 511 -4.50 -26.54 5.74
C PRO A 511 -3.43 -26.06 6.73
N GLY A 512 -2.67 -25.01 6.37
CA GLY A 512 -1.66 -24.42 7.24
C GLY A 512 -2.23 -23.67 8.45
N LEU A 513 -3.42 -23.06 8.32
CA LEU A 513 -4.11 -22.40 9.44
C LEU A 513 -4.74 -23.41 10.42
N VAL A 514 -5.33 -24.48 9.89
CA VAL A 514 -5.95 -25.55 10.68
C VAL A 514 -4.88 -26.32 11.45
N GLU A 515 -3.76 -26.64 10.83
CA GLU A 515 -2.67 -27.34 11.49
C GLU A 515 -2.14 -26.56 12.71
N VAL A 516 -2.06 -25.23 12.63
CA VAL A 516 -1.61 -24.38 13.74
C VAL A 516 -2.63 -24.33 14.88
N ILE A 517 -3.91 -24.11 14.57
CA ILE A 517 -4.95 -24.01 15.60
C ILE A 517 -5.18 -25.36 16.28
N LEU A 518 -5.05 -26.46 15.52
CA LEU A 518 -5.27 -27.81 16.02
C LEU A 518 -4.06 -28.37 16.77
N LEU A 519 -2.82 -28.12 16.31
CA LEU A 519 -1.61 -28.60 16.99
C LEU A 519 -1.36 -27.88 18.32
N GLU A 520 -1.68 -26.58 18.41
CA GLU A 520 -1.52 -25.83 19.66
C GLU A 520 -2.44 -26.34 20.79
N HIS A 521 -3.55 -27.00 20.44
CA HIS A 521 -4.47 -27.62 21.40
C HIS A 521 -4.21 -29.11 21.66
N LEU A 522 -3.47 -29.81 20.80
CA LEU A 522 -3.21 -31.25 20.95
C LEU A 522 -1.87 -31.56 21.63
N SER A 523 -0.90 -30.63 21.67
CA SER A 523 0.41 -30.87 22.29
C SER A 523 0.44 -30.71 23.82
N VAL A 524 -0.69 -30.48 24.48
CA VAL A 524 -0.75 -30.30 25.95
C VAL A 524 -1.13 -31.57 26.72
N ASP A 525 -1.55 -32.66 26.04
CA ASP A 525 -2.05 -33.87 26.75
C ASP A 525 -1.38 -35.20 26.34
N ALA A 526 -0.20 -35.17 25.71
CA ALA A 526 0.63 -36.36 25.55
C ALA A 526 1.61 -36.47 26.73
N GLY A 527 1.05 -36.64 27.92
CA GLY A 527 1.77 -36.72 29.18
C GLY A 527 1.10 -37.63 30.20
N VAL A 528 0.79 -38.88 29.81
CA VAL A 528 0.72 -40.08 30.69
C VAL A 528 1.15 -41.30 29.90
#